data_AF-A0A949GE51-F1
#
_entry.id   AF-A0A949GE51-F1
#
_cell.length_a   1.000
_cell.length_b   1.000
_cell.length_c   1.000
_cell.angle_alpha   90.00
_cell.angle_beta   90.00
_cell.angle_gamma   90.00
#
_symmetry.space_group_name_H-M   'P 1'
#
loop_
_entity.id
_entity.type
_entity.pdbx_description
1 polymer ?
#
loop_
_entity_poly.entity_id
_entity_poly.type
_entity_poly.pdbx_seq_one_letter_code
_entity_poly.pdbx_strand_id
1 'polypeptide(L)'
;MSRVSSPTFRDSLSVSFTVGAYGVAFGAAAVANGFSVVQSCLLSLLTFSGASQFAVIGVIGAGGSAISGIATASLLGFRNGLYGVLMAPILKVRGFKRLVAAHITIDESTGVSLSQEARGPEAMREGFWLTGFGVFIFWNLFTLAGALGAKAMGDPSAWGLDAAVPAAFLGLVWPRLKSSTDKTLAIIAAVFAIATTPFLPAGLPIIGTAVIAVIVGLRVKA
;
A
#
# COMPACT_ATOMS: atom_id res chain seq x y z
N MET A 1 6.72 29.67 14.49
CA MET A 1 6.05 28.50 15.11
C MET A 1 4.77 28.28 14.31
N SER A 2 4.74 27.31 13.38
CA SER A 2 3.52 27.02 12.62
C SER A 2 2.49 26.46 13.59
N ARG A 3 1.41 27.20 13.82
CA ARG A 3 0.30 26.70 14.63
C ARG A 3 -0.36 25.58 13.84
N VAL A 4 -0.21 24.36 14.32
CA VAL A 4 -0.91 23.19 13.78
C VAL A 4 -2.38 23.53 13.68
N SER A 5 -2.94 23.51 12.48
CA SER A 5 -4.35 23.83 12.32
C SER A 5 -5.17 22.62 12.81
N SER A 6 -6.01 22.84 13.82
CA SER A 6 -6.85 21.78 14.44
C SER A 6 -7.55 20.87 13.42
N PRO A 7 -8.06 21.38 12.27
CA PRO A 7 -8.67 20.52 11.26
C PRO A 7 -7.65 19.67 10.48
N THR A 8 -6.50 20.21 10.06
CA THR A 8 -5.47 19.44 9.35
C THR A 8 -4.95 18.27 10.20
N PHE A 9 -4.78 18.50 11.51
CA PHE A 9 -4.40 17.45 12.44
C PHE A 9 -5.45 16.35 12.57
N ARG A 10 -6.73 16.72 12.68
CA ARG A 10 -7.84 15.76 12.77
C ARG A 10 -7.95 14.90 11.51
N ASP A 11 -7.89 15.52 10.33
CA ASP A 11 -7.94 14.82 9.04
C ASP A 11 -6.76 13.83 8.92
N SER A 12 -5.54 14.32 9.22
CA SER A 12 -4.33 13.50 9.19
C SER A 12 -4.40 12.32 10.16
N LEU A 13 -4.87 12.54 11.38
CA LEU A 13 -4.96 11.51 12.42
C LEU A 13 -6.00 10.44 12.06
N SER A 14 -7.16 10.86 11.55
CA SER A 14 -8.23 9.95 11.10
C SER A 14 -7.74 9.02 10.00
N VAL A 15 -7.08 9.58 8.98
CA VAL A 15 -6.47 8.81 7.89
C VAL A 15 -5.37 7.90 8.43
N SER A 16 -4.48 8.43 9.27
CA SER A 16 -3.34 7.69 9.83
C SER A 16 -3.76 6.46 10.62
N PHE A 17 -4.76 6.60 11.49
CA PHE A 17 -5.26 5.50 12.30
C PHE A 17 -5.97 4.45 11.43
N THR A 18 -6.85 4.89 10.54
CA THR A 18 -7.63 4.01 9.67
C THR A 18 -6.73 3.21 8.74
N VAL A 19 -5.77 3.89 8.09
CA VAL A 19 -4.81 3.25 7.19
C VAL A 19 -3.86 2.36 7.98
N GLY A 20 -3.38 2.85 9.12
CA GLY A 20 -2.55 2.06 10.01
C GLY A 20 -3.20 0.75 10.43
N ALA A 21 -4.51 0.74 10.72
CA ALA A 21 -5.24 -0.46 11.13
C ALA A 21 -5.19 -1.58 10.09
N TYR A 22 -5.09 -1.25 8.79
CA TYR A 22 -4.82 -2.25 7.74
C TYR A 22 -3.47 -2.94 7.89
N GLY A 23 -2.52 -2.34 8.62
CA GLY A 23 -1.26 -2.96 9.01
C GLY A 23 -1.47 -4.26 9.79
N VAL A 24 -2.55 -4.42 10.56
CA VAL A 24 -2.89 -5.69 11.22
C VAL A 24 -3.07 -6.80 10.19
N ALA A 25 -3.83 -6.52 9.12
CA ALA A 25 -4.04 -7.47 8.04
C ALA A 25 -2.73 -7.82 7.33
N PHE A 26 -1.85 -6.83 7.09
CA PHE A 26 -0.52 -7.08 6.51
C PHE A 26 0.35 -7.96 7.42
N GLY A 27 0.43 -7.66 8.71
CA GLY A 27 1.23 -8.43 9.67
C GLY A 27 0.77 -9.88 9.75
N ALA A 28 -0.55 -10.10 9.84
CA ALA A 28 -1.13 -11.44 9.84
C ALA A 28 -0.89 -12.16 8.51
N ALA A 29 -1.07 -11.45 7.39
CA ALA A 29 -0.83 -11.98 6.05
C ALA A 29 0.60 -12.45 5.85
N ALA A 30 1.58 -11.65 6.29
CA ALA A 30 2.98 -11.99 6.14
C ALA A 30 3.32 -13.30 6.89
N VAL A 31 2.82 -13.44 8.12
CA VAL A 31 3.01 -14.66 8.92
C VAL A 31 2.32 -15.87 8.30
N ALA A 32 1.10 -15.69 7.78
CA ALA A 32 0.38 -16.75 7.05
C ALA A 32 1.12 -17.20 5.77
N ASN A 33 1.88 -16.30 5.13
CA ASN A 33 2.72 -16.59 3.97
C ASN A 33 4.14 -17.06 4.35
N GLY A 34 4.36 -17.47 5.61
CA GLY A 34 5.61 -18.08 6.06
C GLY A 34 6.71 -17.10 6.49
N PHE A 35 6.43 -15.80 6.55
CA PHE A 35 7.39 -14.81 7.05
C PHE A 35 7.43 -14.83 8.58
N SER A 36 8.63 -14.67 9.15
CA SER A 36 8.76 -14.41 10.59
C SER A 36 8.26 -13.01 10.95
N VAL A 37 7.82 -12.82 12.20
CA VAL A 37 7.40 -11.50 12.73
C VAL A 37 8.44 -10.41 12.47
N VAL A 38 9.73 -10.75 12.62
CA VAL A 38 10.83 -9.81 12.37
C VAL A 38 10.91 -9.44 10.90
N GLN A 39 10.81 -10.41 9.97
CA GLN A 39 10.79 -10.12 8.53
C GLN A 39 9.58 -9.27 8.15
N SER A 40 8.40 -9.56 8.70
CA SER A 40 7.19 -8.74 8.48
C SER A 40 7.39 -7.29 8.92
N CYS A 41 7.97 -7.08 10.10
CA CYS A 41 8.25 -5.74 10.63
C CYS A 41 9.33 -5.02 9.81
N LEU A 42 10.41 -5.70 9.42
CA LEU A 42 11.46 -5.12 8.58
C LEU A 42 10.94 -4.71 7.21
N LEU A 43 10.09 -5.55 6.60
CA LEU A 43 9.46 -5.21 5.32
C LEU A 43 8.56 -3.97 5.46
N SER A 44 7.88 -3.83 6.60
CA SER A 44 7.05 -2.67 6.93
C SER A 44 7.85 -1.38 7.13
N LEU A 45 8.93 -1.46 7.90
CA LEU A 45 9.81 -0.32 8.18
C LEU A 45 10.59 0.14 6.94
N LEU A 46 11.07 -0.79 6.11
CA LEU A 46 11.99 -0.47 5.03
C LEU A 46 11.29 -0.15 3.72
N THR A 47 10.22 -0.88 3.38
CA THR A 47 9.51 -0.67 2.11
C THR A 47 8.44 0.40 2.24
N PHE A 48 7.75 0.47 3.39
CA PHE A 48 6.70 1.41 3.71
C PHE A 48 5.80 1.79 2.52
N SER A 49 5.21 0.76 1.91
CA SER A 49 4.33 0.88 0.75
C SER A 49 3.39 -0.32 0.77
N GLY A 50 2.15 -0.11 1.23
CA GLY A 50 1.22 -1.20 1.51
C GLY A 50 1.06 -2.16 0.34
N ALA A 51 0.72 -1.65 -0.85
CA ALA A 51 0.54 -2.49 -2.04
C ALA A 51 1.81 -3.27 -2.42
N SER A 52 2.98 -2.63 -2.36
CA SER A 52 4.27 -3.26 -2.66
C SER A 52 4.58 -4.37 -1.65
N GLN A 53 4.39 -4.12 -0.36
CA GLN A 53 4.66 -5.09 0.70
C GLN A 53 3.79 -6.34 0.56
N PHE A 54 2.50 -6.13 0.34
CA PHE A 54 1.55 -7.22 0.10
C PHE A 54 1.88 -8.04 -1.15
N ALA A 55 2.32 -7.38 -2.22
CA ALA A 55 2.77 -8.08 -3.43
C ALA A 55 4.00 -8.95 -3.17
N VAL A 56 4.99 -8.46 -2.40
CA VAL A 56 6.16 -9.27 -2.02
C VAL A 56 5.73 -10.52 -1.27
N ILE A 57 4.94 -10.39 -0.20
CA ILE A 57 4.55 -11.53 0.62
C ILE A 57 3.64 -12.50 -0.15
N GLY A 58 2.77 -11.99 -1.03
CA GLY A 58 1.89 -12.82 -1.84
C GLY A 58 2.64 -13.61 -2.91
N VAL A 59 3.62 -12.99 -3.59
CA VAL A 59 4.45 -13.69 -4.58
C VAL A 59 5.34 -14.74 -3.93
N ILE A 60 6.01 -14.39 -2.84
CA ILE A 60 6.91 -15.33 -2.14
C ILE A 60 6.12 -16.45 -1.47
N GLY A 61 4.99 -16.13 -0.83
CA GLY A 61 4.12 -17.13 -0.21
C GLY A 61 3.49 -18.11 -1.20
N ALA A 62 3.24 -17.68 -2.44
CA ALA A 62 2.82 -18.55 -3.54
C ALA A 62 3.96 -19.37 -4.18
N GLY A 63 5.15 -19.40 -3.58
CA GLY A 63 6.33 -20.13 -4.09
C GLY A 63 7.12 -19.40 -5.17
N GLY A 64 6.87 -18.10 -5.37
CA GLY A 64 7.60 -17.25 -6.31
C GLY A 64 8.99 -16.87 -5.82
N SER A 65 9.86 -16.48 -6.76
CA SER A 65 11.21 -16.03 -6.42
C SER A 65 11.21 -14.61 -5.82
N ALA A 66 12.25 -14.29 -5.04
CA ALA A 66 12.46 -12.95 -4.50
C ALA A 66 12.53 -11.88 -5.61
N ILE A 67 13.11 -12.22 -6.76
CA ILE A 67 13.19 -11.32 -7.92
C ILE A 67 11.79 -10.99 -8.45
N SER A 68 10.91 -12.00 -8.59
CA SER A 68 9.52 -11.79 -9.02
C SER A 68 8.75 -10.91 -8.03
N GLY A 69 8.95 -11.14 -6.72
CA GLY A 69 8.37 -10.31 -5.66
C GLY A 69 8.83 -8.86 -5.73
N ILE A 70 10.14 -8.62 -5.86
CA ILE A 70 10.71 -7.26 -5.98
C ILE A 70 10.22 -6.56 -7.25
N ALA A 71 10.18 -7.27 -8.39
CA ALA A 71 9.70 -6.71 -9.65
C ALA A 71 8.23 -6.29 -9.54
N THR A 72 7.38 -7.16 -9.00
CA THR A 72 5.94 -6.87 -8.79
C THR A 72 5.76 -5.69 -7.82
N ALA A 73 6.50 -5.69 -6.72
CA ALA A 73 6.44 -4.64 -5.71
C ALA A 73 6.94 -3.28 -6.25
N SER A 74 7.96 -3.29 -7.10
CA SER A 74 8.52 -2.11 -7.75
C SER A 74 7.57 -1.52 -8.79
N LEU A 75 6.91 -2.38 -9.58
CA LEU A 75 5.87 -1.96 -10.53
C LEU A 75 4.70 -1.27 -9.82
N LEU A 76 4.23 -1.86 -8.72
CA LEU A 76 3.17 -1.26 -7.89
C LEU A 76 3.64 0.02 -7.19
N GLY A 77 4.90 0.03 -6.72
CA GLY A 77 5.51 1.13 -5.99
C GLY A 77 5.87 2.34 -6.87
N PHE A 78 5.91 2.17 -8.19
CA PHE A 78 6.24 3.24 -9.14
C PHE A 78 5.37 4.50 -8.95
N ARG A 79 4.10 4.30 -8.57
CA ARG A 79 3.16 5.41 -8.27
C ARG A 79 3.67 6.33 -7.17
N ASN A 80 4.40 5.81 -6.18
CA ASN A 80 4.94 6.61 -5.08
C ASN A 80 6.03 7.57 -5.59
N GLY A 81 6.76 7.17 -6.64
CA GLY A 81 7.68 8.07 -7.36
C GLY A 81 6.96 9.24 -8.02
N LEU A 82 5.80 8.99 -8.65
CA LEU A 82 4.97 10.04 -9.25
C LEU A 82 4.44 11.01 -8.19
N TYR A 83 4.00 10.50 -7.04
CA TYR A 83 3.62 11.34 -5.90
C TYR A 83 4.80 12.18 -5.40
N GLY A 84 6.01 11.63 -5.38
CA GLY A 84 7.23 12.36 -5.01
C GLY A 84 7.50 13.54 -5.94
N VAL A 85 7.30 13.38 -7.25
CA VAL A 85 7.42 14.47 -8.23
C VAL A 85 6.37 15.55 -8.00
N LEU A 86 5.12 15.17 -7.72
CA LEU A 86 4.03 16.10 -7.41
C LEU A 86 4.30 16.88 -6.11
N MET A 87 4.86 16.23 -5.09
CA MET A 87 5.10 16.83 -3.78
C MET A 87 6.40 17.66 -3.72
N ALA A 88 7.36 17.41 -4.61
CA ALA A 88 8.63 18.14 -4.65
C ALA A 88 8.49 19.69 -4.64
N PRO A 89 7.67 20.33 -5.51
CA PRO A 89 7.50 21.78 -5.52
C PRO A 89 6.78 22.33 -4.28
N ILE A 90 5.95 21.51 -3.62
CA ILE A 90 5.23 21.89 -2.41
C ILE A 90 6.18 21.82 -1.21
N LEU A 91 6.83 20.68 -0.99
CA LEU A 91 7.65 20.43 0.19
C LEU A 91 8.96 21.22 0.20
N LYS A 92 9.59 21.42 -0.97
CA LYS A 92 10.86 22.15 -1.14
C LYS A 92 11.96 21.70 -0.15
N VAL A 93 11.98 20.42 0.22
CA VAL A 93 12.93 19.85 1.19
C VAL A 93 14.29 19.52 0.53
N ARG A 94 15.37 19.64 1.31
CA ARG A 94 16.75 19.38 0.87
C ARG A 94 17.49 18.48 1.88
N GLY A 95 18.60 17.88 1.45
CA GLY A 95 19.45 17.03 2.29
C GLY A 95 18.71 15.81 2.86
N PHE A 96 18.97 15.47 4.12
CA PHE A 96 18.36 14.32 4.79
C PHE A 96 16.82 14.37 4.84
N LYS A 97 16.24 15.57 4.96
CA LYS A 97 14.78 15.75 4.93
C LYS A 97 14.15 15.29 3.62
N ARG A 98 14.90 15.31 2.51
CA ARG A 98 14.45 14.79 1.21
C ARG A 98 14.33 13.27 1.23
N LEU A 99 15.26 12.57 1.89
CA LEU A 99 15.21 11.12 2.03
C LEU A 99 14.02 10.70 2.90
N VAL A 100 13.83 11.39 4.03
CA VAL A 100 12.67 11.13 4.91
C VAL A 100 11.36 11.41 4.18
N ALA A 101 11.25 12.55 3.48
CA ALA A 101 10.06 12.85 2.69
C ALA A 101 9.81 11.79 1.62
N ALA A 102 10.84 11.36 0.89
CA ALA A 102 10.71 10.30 -0.12
C ALA A 102 10.22 8.99 0.50
N HIS A 103 10.74 8.62 1.67
CA HIS A 103 10.34 7.40 2.36
C HIS A 103 8.87 7.44 2.78
N ILE A 104 8.37 8.56 3.33
CA ILE A 104 6.97 8.67 3.77
C ILE A 104 5.99 9.16 2.68
N THR A 105 6.42 9.17 1.41
CA THR A 105 5.58 9.56 0.28
C THR A 105 4.69 8.37 -0.13
N ILE A 106 3.42 8.46 0.21
CA ILE A 106 2.37 7.46 -0.06
C ILE A 106 1.09 8.17 -0.54
N ASP A 107 0.08 7.44 -1.01
CA ASP A 107 -1.18 8.03 -1.49
C ASP A 107 -1.91 8.82 -0.39
N GLU A 108 -1.80 8.39 0.86
CA GLU A 108 -2.41 9.03 2.02
C GLU A 108 -1.78 10.38 2.35
N SER A 109 -0.45 10.42 2.50
CA SER A 109 0.27 11.67 2.82
C SER A 109 0.15 12.69 1.68
N THR A 110 0.13 12.21 0.44
CA THR A 110 -0.10 13.02 -0.76
C THR A 110 -1.54 13.51 -0.85
N GLY A 111 -2.52 12.64 -0.62
CA GLY A 111 -3.94 12.96 -0.69
C GLY A 111 -4.37 13.97 0.37
N VAL A 112 -3.94 13.76 1.62
CA VAL A 112 -4.20 14.73 2.70
C VAL A 112 -3.50 16.05 2.39
N SER A 113 -2.24 16.05 1.97
CA SER A 113 -1.54 17.29 1.57
C SER A 113 -2.33 18.10 0.53
N LEU A 114 -2.76 17.45 -0.56
CA LEU A 114 -3.52 18.10 -1.64
C LEU A 114 -4.91 18.58 -1.18
N SER A 115 -5.56 17.87 -0.25
CA SER A 115 -6.86 18.31 0.30
C SER A 115 -6.78 19.65 1.05
N GLN A 116 -5.58 20.05 1.48
CA GLN A 116 -5.34 21.30 2.19
C GLN A 116 -4.99 22.47 1.27
N GLU A 117 -5.05 22.31 -0.06
CA GLU A 117 -4.66 23.33 -1.05
C GLU A 117 -5.36 24.68 -0.81
N ALA A 118 -6.66 24.67 -0.49
CA ALA A 118 -7.44 25.88 -0.20
C ALA A 118 -6.92 26.68 1.02
N ARG A 119 -6.13 26.05 1.90
CA ARG A 119 -5.53 26.67 3.09
C ARG A 119 -4.09 27.13 2.86
N GLY A 120 -3.56 26.90 1.65
CA GLY A 120 -2.25 27.36 1.20
C GLY A 120 -1.10 26.38 1.45
N PRO A 121 0.10 26.68 0.93
CA PRO A 121 1.21 25.72 0.87
C PRO A 121 1.74 25.23 2.22
N GLU A 122 1.59 26.00 3.30
CA GLU A 122 2.02 25.58 4.65
C GLU A 122 1.13 24.45 5.19
N ALA A 123 -0.19 24.57 5.04
CA ALA A 123 -1.14 23.54 5.46
C ALA A 123 -0.98 22.24 4.66
N MET A 124 -0.64 22.34 3.37
CA MET A 124 -0.33 21.18 2.53
C MET A 124 0.90 20.42 3.06
N ARG A 125 1.99 21.15 3.36
CA ARG A 125 3.20 20.56 3.97
C ARG A 125 2.87 19.90 5.30
N GLU A 126 2.09 20.58 6.14
CA GLU A 126 1.67 20.07 7.43
C GLU A 126 0.88 18.77 7.29
N GLY A 127 -0.12 18.74 6.40
CA GLY A 127 -0.90 17.54 6.09
C GLY A 127 -0.05 16.38 5.59
N PHE A 128 0.95 16.65 4.74
CA PHE A 128 1.91 15.64 4.29
C PHE A 128 2.69 15.01 5.45
N TRP A 129 3.31 15.84 6.30
CA TRP A 129 4.17 15.36 7.38
C TRP A 129 3.37 14.66 8.48
N LEU A 130 2.25 15.24 8.91
CA LEU A 130 1.40 14.66 9.95
C LEU A 130 0.84 13.32 9.52
N THR A 131 0.32 13.23 8.29
CA THR A 131 -0.23 11.98 7.77
C THR A 131 0.87 10.96 7.51
N GLY A 132 1.98 11.35 6.88
CA GLY A 132 3.08 10.44 6.56
C GLY A 132 3.69 9.79 7.82
N PHE A 133 3.99 10.58 8.86
CA PHE A 133 4.50 10.04 10.12
C PHE A 133 3.42 9.30 10.91
N GLY A 134 2.18 9.79 10.92
CA GLY A 134 1.07 9.14 11.60
C GLY A 134 0.82 7.74 11.04
N VAL A 135 0.66 7.63 9.71
CA VAL A 135 0.53 6.34 9.03
C VAL A 135 1.75 5.47 9.32
N PHE A 136 2.97 6.00 9.24
CA PHE A 136 4.18 5.23 9.52
C PHE A 136 4.16 4.59 10.91
N ILE A 137 3.81 5.36 11.94
CA ILE A 137 3.76 4.86 13.31
C ILE A 137 2.66 3.81 13.45
N PHE A 138 1.42 4.13 13.09
CA PHE A 138 0.30 3.21 13.27
C PHE A 138 0.45 1.95 12.43
N TRP A 139 0.86 2.06 11.17
CA TRP A 139 1.08 0.93 10.27
C TRP A 139 2.09 -0.05 10.83
N ASN A 140 3.22 0.42 11.35
CA ASN A 140 4.25 -0.46 11.93
C ASN A 140 3.80 -1.10 13.25
N LEU A 141 3.14 -0.33 14.13
CA LEU A 141 2.59 -0.87 15.38
C LEU A 141 1.54 -1.94 15.12
N PHE A 142 0.63 -1.69 14.19
CA PHE A 142 -0.42 -2.64 13.83
C PHE A 142 0.11 -3.81 13.01
N THR A 143 1.16 -3.63 12.18
CA THR A 143 1.89 -4.74 11.56
C THR A 143 2.44 -5.69 12.63
N LEU A 144 3.10 -5.15 13.66
CA LEU A 144 3.61 -5.95 14.76
C LEU A 144 2.47 -6.66 15.50
N ALA A 145 1.38 -5.96 15.81
CA ALA A 145 0.22 -6.53 16.47
C ALA A 145 -0.40 -7.68 15.65
N GLY A 146 -0.57 -7.49 14.34
CA GLY A 146 -1.11 -8.52 13.43
C GLY A 146 -0.19 -9.72 13.29
N ALA A 147 1.13 -9.49 13.18
CA ALA A 147 2.11 -10.57 13.07
C ALA A 147 2.22 -11.39 14.38
N LEU A 148 2.22 -10.71 15.53
CA LEU A 148 2.19 -11.39 16.84
C LEU A 148 0.87 -12.15 17.04
N GLY A 149 -0.26 -11.54 16.68
CA GLY A 149 -1.57 -12.17 16.74
C GLY A 149 -1.64 -13.44 15.90
N ALA A 150 -1.19 -13.38 14.63
CA ALA A 150 -1.14 -14.55 13.76
C ALA A 150 -0.22 -15.65 14.29
N LYS A 151 0.97 -15.29 14.82
CA LYS A 151 1.88 -16.27 15.43
C LYS A 151 1.27 -16.94 16.66
N ALA A 152 0.53 -16.19 17.48
CA ALA A 152 -0.09 -16.71 18.69
C ALA A 152 -1.26 -17.67 18.40
N MET A 153 -1.92 -17.53 17.25
CA MET A 153 -3.04 -18.38 16.83
C MET A 153 -2.60 -19.77 16.31
N GLY A 154 -1.30 -20.07 16.25
CA GLY A 154 -0.80 -21.38 15.82
C GLY A 154 -0.84 -21.52 14.30
N ASP A 155 -1.60 -22.49 13.79
CA ASP A 155 -1.77 -22.70 12.34
C ASP A 155 -2.79 -21.69 11.77
N PRO A 156 -2.36 -20.66 11.01
CA PRO A 156 -3.27 -19.66 10.49
C PRO A 156 -4.28 -20.25 9.49
N SER A 157 -3.92 -21.33 8.81
CA SER A 157 -4.79 -21.99 7.83
C SER A 157 -5.99 -22.69 8.51
N ALA A 158 -5.82 -23.16 9.74
CA ALA A 158 -6.90 -23.77 10.53
C ALA A 158 -8.04 -22.78 10.86
N TRP A 159 -7.76 -21.48 10.81
CA TRP A 159 -8.73 -20.41 11.08
C TRP A 159 -9.20 -19.68 9.83
N GLY A 160 -8.83 -20.15 8.63
CA GLY A 160 -9.16 -19.48 7.36
C GLY A 160 -8.44 -18.15 7.14
N LEU A 161 -7.31 -17.91 7.83
CA LEU A 161 -6.52 -16.68 7.67
C LEU A 161 -5.77 -16.63 6.34
N ASP A 162 -5.65 -17.76 5.65
CA ASP A 162 -5.19 -17.87 4.27
C ASP A 162 -6.15 -17.14 3.29
N ALA A 163 -7.45 -17.18 3.54
CA ALA A 163 -8.46 -16.42 2.80
C ALA A 163 -8.63 -14.97 3.30
N ALA A 164 -8.18 -14.66 4.52
CA ALA A 164 -8.29 -13.31 5.09
C ALA A 164 -7.44 -12.28 4.31
N VAL A 165 -6.30 -12.69 3.74
CA VAL A 165 -5.41 -11.79 3.00
C VAL A 165 -6.03 -11.33 1.67
N PRO A 166 -6.50 -12.23 0.78
CA PRO A 166 -7.25 -11.81 -0.40
C PRO A 166 -8.53 -11.04 -0.05
N ALA A 167 -9.23 -11.43 1.02
CA ALA A 167 -10.45 -10.75 1.46
C ALA A 167 -10.18 -9.31 1.92
N ALA A 168 -9.11 -9.07 2.67
CA ALA A 168 -8.69 -7.72 3.07
C ALA A 168 -8.35 -6.85 1.84
N PHE A 169 -7.68 -7.41 0.83
CA PHE A 169 -7.44 -6.73 -0.44
C PHE A 169 -8.72 -6.38 -1.19
N LEU A 170 -9.64 -7.35 -1.29
CA LEU A 170 -10.94 -7.15 -1.90
C LEU A 170 -11.70 -6.04 -1.17
N GLY A 171 -11.69 -6.02 0.16
CA GLY A 171 -12.27 -4.96 0.98
C GLY A 171 -11.65 -3.58 0.70
N LEU A 172 -10.35 -3.51 0.42
CA LEU A 172 -9.65 -2.27 0.05
C LEU A 172 -9.97 -1.79 -1.37
N VAL A 173 -10.07 -2.72 -2.32
CA VAL A 173 -10.32 -2.42 -3.74
C VAL A 173 -11.80 -2.10 -3.98
N TRP A 174 -12.72 -2.77 -3.27
CA TRP A 174 -14.16 -2.70 -3.51
C TRP A 174 -14.74 -1.27 -3.52
N PRO A 175 -14.44 -0.39 -2.55
CA PRO A 175 -14.93 0.99 -2.55
C PRO A 175 -14.33 1.87 -3.67
N ARG A 176 -13.22 1.42 -4.29
CA ARG A 176 -12.57 2.12 -5.40
C ARG A 176 -13.18 1.77 -6.76
N LEU A 177 -13.96 0.69 -6.87
CA LEU A 177 -14.61 0.25 -8.12
C LEU A 177 -15.93 0.99 -8.39
N LYS A 178 -15.84 2.30 -8.67
CA LYS A 178 -17.02 3.16 -8.82
C LYS A 178 -17.62 3.14 -10.22
N SER A 179 -16.79 3.14 -11.27
CA SER A 179 -17.29 3.19 -12.66
C SER A 179 -17.52 1.79 -13.25
N SER A 180 -18.36 1.70 -14.28
CA SER A 180 -18.56 0.46 -15.05
C SER A 180 -17.26 -0.01 -15.71
N THR A 181 -16.39 0.93 -16.10
CA THR A 181 -15.06 0.65 -16.65
C THR A 181 -14.15 0.02 -15.60
N ASP A 182 -14.09 0.55 -14.37
CA ASP A 182 -13.27 0.00 -13.28
C ASP A 182 -13.71 -1.42 -12.92
N LYS A 183 -15.03 -1.65 -12.83
CA LYS A 183 -15.61 -2.97 -12.55
C LYS A 183 -15.27 -3.97 -13.66
N THR A 184 -15.41 -3.57 -14.92
CA THR A 184 -15.09 -4.41 -16.08
C THR A 184 -13.61 -4.75 -16.12
N LEU A 185 -12.74 -3.76 -15.88
CA LEU A 185 -11.29 -3.96 -15.80
C LEU A 185 -10.92 -4.92 -14.66
N ALA A 186 -11.53 -4.76 -13.48
CA ALA A 186 -11.30 -5.65 -12.35
C ALA A 186 -11.72 -7.10 -12.67
N ILE A 187 -12.86 -7.30 -13.34
CA ILE A 187 -13.31 -8.63 -13.78
C ILE A 187 -12.34 -9.21 -14.80
N ILE A 188 -11.94 -8.45 -15.82
CA ILE A 188 -10.97 -8.90 -16.84
C ILE A 188 -9.65 -9.30 -16.18
N ALA A 189 -9.13 -8.47 -15.26
CA ALA A 189 -7.91 -8.75 -14.53
C ALA A 189 -8.04 -10.02 -13.67
N ALA A 190 -9.17 -10.21 -12.97
CA ALA A 190 -9.43 -11.40 -12.18
C ALA A 190 -9.49 -12.66 -13.04
N VAL A 191 -10.26 -12.62 -14.14
CA VAL A 191 -10.37 -13.75 -15.09
C VAL A 191 -9.01 -14.07 -15.70
N PHE A 192 -8.26 -13.07 -16.13
CA PHE A 192 -6.92 -13.24 -16.67
C PHE A 192 -5.97 -13.87 -15.64
N ALA A 193 -5.95 -13.36 -14.41
CA ALA A 193 -5.10 -13.89 -13.36
C ALA A 193 -5.44 -15.36 -13.08
N ILE A 194 -6.71 -15.69 -12.84
CA ILE A 194 -7.17 -17.06 -12.58
C ILE A 194 -6.84 -17.99 -13.75
N ALA A 195 -7.07 -17.55 -14.99
CA ALA A 195 -6.81 -18.38 -16.17
C ALA A 195 -5.33 -18.62 -16.40
N THR A 196 -4.45 -17.69 -15.99
CA THR A 196 -3.00 -17.80 -16.23
C THR A 196 -2.22 -18.40 -15.06
N THR A 197 -2.78 -18.39 -13.83
CA THR A 197 -2.16 -19.00 -12.64
C THR A 197 -1.70 -20.46 -12.84
N PRO A 198 -2.43 -21.35 -13.54
CA PRO A 198 -1.97 -22.73 -13.75
C PRO A 198 -0.76 -22.86 -14.69
N PHE A 199 -0.52 -21.85 -15.53
CA PHE A 199 0.45 -21.93 -16.63
C PHE A 199 1.69 -21.07 -16.39
N LEU A 200 1.58 -20.04 -15.55
CA LEU A 200 2.64 -19.06 -15.33
C LEU A 200 3.22 -19.16 -13.91
N PRO A 201 4.54 -18.97 -13.74
CA PRO A 201 5.16 -18.83 -12.42
C PRO A 201 4.53 -17.72 -11.57
N ALA A 202 4.60 -17.88 -10.25
CA ALA A 202 4.06 -16.92 -9.30
C ALA A 202 4.62 -15.49 -9.53
N GLY A 203 3.71 -14.52 -9.56
CA GLY A 203 3.98 -13.09 -9.84
C GLY A 203 3.75 -12.66 -11.29
N LEU A 204 3.96 -13.54 -12.29
CA LEU A 204 3.71 -13.21 -13.71
C LEU A 204 2.24 -12.90 -14.02
N PRO A 205 1.24 -13.64 -13.49
CA PRO A 205 -0.16 -13.26 -13.63
C PRO A 205 -0.43 -11.84 -13.12
N ILE A 206 0.15 -11.46 -11.98
CA ILE A 206 -0.02 -10.13 -11.38
C ILE A 206 0.57 -9.06 -12.30
N ILE A 207 1.80 -9.25 -12.80
CA ILE A 207 2.43 -8.33 -13.75
C ILE A 207 1.56 -8.18 -15.02
N GLY A 208 1.01 -9.29 -15.54
CA GLY A 208 0.12 -9.27 -16.70
C GLY A 208 -1.15 -8.44 -16.47
N THR A 209 -1.75 -8.50 -15.27
CA THR A 209 -2.91 -7.64 -14.95
C THR A 209 -2.57 -6.14 -14.98
N ALA A 210 -1.34 -5.77 -14.59
CA ALA A 210 -0.89 -4.38 -14.68
C ALA A 210 -0.79 -3.91 -16.14
N VAL A 211 -0.33 -4.77 -17.05
CA VAL A 211 -0.28 -4.46 -18.49
C VAL A 211 -1.68 -4.25 -19.06
N ILE A 212 -2.64 -5.10 -18.68
CA ILE A 212 -4.05 -4.94 -19.08
C ILE A 212 -4.59 -3.59 -18.61
N ALA A 213 -4.33 -3.21 -17.35
CA ALA A 213 -4.76 -1.93 -16.80
C ALA A 213 -4.17 -0.74 -17.57
N VAL A 214 -2.90 -0.80 -17.97
CA VAL A 214 -2.26 0.24 -18.80
C VAL A 214 -2.93 0.35 -20.17
N ILE A 215 -3.15 -0.78 -20.86
CA ILE A 215 -3.76 -0.77 -22.21
C ILE A 215 -5.16 -0.18 -22.16
N VAL A 216 -5.98 -0.60 -21.19
CA VAL A 216 -7.34 -0.09 -21.04
C VAL A 216 -7.32 1.40 -20.64
N GLY A 217 -6.43 1.79 -19.72
CA GLY A 217 -6.29 3.18 -19.30
C GLY A 217 -5.87 4.13 -20.43
N LEU A 218 -5.03 3.66 -21.36
CA LEU A 218 -4.63 4.43 -22.55
C LEU A 218 -5.81 4.63 -23.53
N ARG A 219 -6.68 3.63 -23.67
CA ARG A 219 -7.85 3.70 -24.58
C ARG A 219 -9.00 4.53 -24.06
N VAL A 220 -9.14 4.67 -22.74
CA VAL A 220 -10.21 5.47 -22.12
C VAL A 220 -9.88 6.97 -22.11
N LYS A 221 -8.59 7.33 -22.22
CA LYS A 221 -8.12 8.72 -22.33
C LYS A 221 -8.06 9.24 -23.78
N ALA A 222 -8.16 8.35 -24.78
CA ALA A 222 -8.21 8.68 -26.20
C ALA A 222 -9.67 8.84 -26.65
#